data_AF-A0A0R1T4K0-F1
#
_entry.id   AF-A0A0R1T4K0-F1
#
_cell.length_a   1.000
_cell.length_b   1.000
_cell.length_c   1.000
_cell.angle_alpha   90.00
_cell.angle_beta   90.00
_cell.angle_gamma   90.00
#
_symmetry.space_group_name_H-M   'P 1'
#
loop_
_entity.id
_entity.type
_entity.pdbx_description
1 polymer ?
#
loop_
_entity_poly.entity_id
_entity_poly.type
_entity_poly.pdbx_seq_one_letter_code
_entity_poly.pdbx_strand_id
1 'polypeptide(L)'
;MEKVQYDVLVIGASNAGGMAAATAAEKGAKVLVIDKSRNTNFLYRETIASIHSKVQKEAGVEIDKNELVNYLSTFAQGNVDERLLNTWADHSSETVDWIDEKVLRPHGAYMQATADAYYETERNRAFSTGNEVTAEHGQYWHMGYGANQALMQKWNPWGLKTNVYNDSHRDDGSGILAALEIGAAKDEEPASIVFNRGAVPVGTNAKDFYETSLTPPDYPGYLWLAFYPMLKVNLEGECFFNESAPYQFQMNAAAKQPGYLSAMIWTEATMTDESLG
;
A
#
# COMPACT_ATOMS: atom_id res chain seq x y z
N MET A 1 5.67 -37.94 -27.20
CA MET A 1 5.78 -36.65 -26.49
C MET A 1 7.24 -36.47 -26.12
N GLU A 2 7.89 -35.43 -26.62
CA GLU A 2 9.29 -35.13 -26.26
C GLU A 2 9.30 -34.49 -24.86
N LYS A 3 10.11 -35.02 -23.95
CA LYS A 3 10.21 -34.51 -22.57
C LYS A 3 11.23 -33.38 -22.55
N VAL A 4 10.79 -32.16 -22.26
CA VAL A 4 11.70 -31.03 -22.04
C VAL A 4 12.18 -31.04 -20.60
N GLN A 5 13.50 -31.00 -20.37
CA GLN A 5 14.11 -30.92 -19.05
C GLN A 5 14.46 -29.47 -18.66
N TYR A 6 14.32 -29.16 -17.37
CA TYR A 6 14.63 -27.88 -16.72
C TYR A 6 15.34 -28.17 -15.40
N ASP A 7 16.23 -27.27 -14.98
CA ASP A 7 16.96 -27.39 -13.70
C ASP A 7 16.11 -26.93 -12.52
N VAL A 8 15.27 -25.91 -12.74
CA VAL A 8 14.39 -25.30 -11.75
C VAL A 8 13.00 -25.11 -12.33
N LEU A 9 11.97 -25.53 -11.59
CA LEU A 9 10.57 -25.21 -11.84
C LEU A 9 10.07 -24.26 -10.76
N VAL A 10 9.66 -23.06 -11.15
CA VAL A 10 9.00 -22.09 -10.28
C VAL A 10 7.51 -22.10 -10.54
N ILE A 11 6.72 -22.22 -9.49
CA ILE A 11 5.25 -22.25 -9.55
C ILE A 11 4.72 -20.98 -8.87
N GLY A 12 4.18 -20.07 -9.67
CA GLY A 12 3.85 -18.69 -9.33
C GLY A 12 4.88 -17.71 -9.91
N ALA A 13 4.45 -16.75 -10.71
CA ALA A 13 5.30 -15.77 -11.41
C ALA A 13 5.14 -14.34 -10.85
N SER A 14 4.49 -14.20 -9.69
CA SER A 14 4.40 -12.95 -8.91
C SER A 14 5.74 -12.60 -8.24
N ASN A 15 5.88 -11.42 -7.61
CA ASN A 15 7.09 -10.90 -6.97
C ASN A 15 8.08 -11.98 -6.49
N ALA A 16 7.69 -12.83 -5.54
CA ALA A 16 8.58 -13.85 -4.98
C ALA A 16 9.07 -14.88 -6.01
N GLY A 17 8.16 -15.42 -6.83
CA GLY A 17 8.50 -16.44 -7.84
C GLY A 17 9.23 -15.84 -9.04
N GLY A 18 8.84 -14.64 -9.47
CA GLY A 18 9.54 -13.87 -10.50
C GLY A 18 10.98 -13.57 -10.11
N MET A 19 11.21 -13.08 -8.89
CA MET A 19 12.55 -12.83 -8.36
C MET A 19 13.36 -14.13 -8.25
N ALA A 20 12.78 -15.20 -7.70
CA ALA A 20 13.45 -16.50 -7.62
C ALA A 20 13.85 -17.04 -9.00
N ALA A 21 12.96 -16.93 -9.98
CA ALA A 21 13.21 -17.36 -11.35
C ALA A 21 14.32 -16.53 -12.02
N ALA A 22 14.28 -15.20 -11.86
CA ALA A 22 15.29 -14.30 -12.40
C ALA A 22 16.67 -14.60 -11.79
N THR A 23 16.78 -14.72 -10.47
CA THR A 23 18.05 -15.05 -9.81
C THR A 23 18.57 -16.44 -10.20
N ALA A 24 17.68 -17.44 -10.33
CA ALA A 24 18.08 -18.77 -10.79
C ALA A 24 18.59 -18.75 -12.24
N ALA A 25 17.94 -17.98 -13.12
CA ALA A 25 18.37 -17.79 -14.50
C ALA A 25 19.72 -17.05 -14.59
N GLU A 26 19.93 -16.01 -13.77
CA GLU A 26 21.22 -15.29 -13.67
C GLU A 26 22.37 -16.21 -13.21
N LYS A 27 22.07 -17.21 -12.38
CA LYS A 27 23.04 -18.24 -11.95
C LYS A 27 23.24 -19.35 -13.00
N GLY A 28 22.64 -19.23 -14.18
CA GLY A 28 22.82 -20.13 -15.31
C GLY A 28 21.89 -21.35 -15.33
N ALA A 29 20.89 -21.40 -14.45
CA ALA A 29 19.92 -22.49 -14.45
C ALA A 29 18.93 -22.35 -15.63
N LYS A 30 18.53 -23.46 -16.23
CA LYS A 30 17.40 -23.50 -17.15
C LYS A 30 16.09 -23.53 -16.36
N VAL A 31 15.46 -22.37 -16.24
CA VAL A 31 14.26 -22.18 -15.40
C VAL A 31 12.99 -22.28 -16.24
N LEU A 32 12.01 -23.04 -15.74
CA LEU A 32 10.61 -22.95 -16.18
C LEU A 32 9.82 -22.21 -15.09
N VAL A 33 9.14 -21.14 -15.46
CA VAL A 33 8.17 -20.47 -14.60
C VAL A 33 6.78 -20.78 -15.11
N ILE A 34 5.91 -21.25 -14.22
CA ILE A 34 4.50 -21.44 -14.52
C ILE A 34 3.67 -20.60 -13.58
N ASP A 35 2.64 -19.95 -14.10
CA ASP A 35 1.62 -19.30 -13.31
C ASP A 35 0.24 -19.78 -13.78
N LYS A 36 -0.74 -19.78 -12.89
CA LYS A 36 -2.13 -20.05 -13.27
C LYS A 36 -2.69 -18.91 -14.12
N SER A 37 -2.15 -17.70 -13.96
CA SER A 37 -2.49 -16.52 -14.74
C SER A 37 -1.96 -16.65 -16.16
N ARG A 38 -2.81 -16.25 -17.13
CA ARG A 38 -2.47 -16.25 -18.56
C ARG A 38 -1.69 -15.00 -18.99
N ASN A 39 -1.53 -14.01 -18.13
CA ASN A 39 -0.78 -12.79 -18.40
C ASN A 39 -0.08 -12.25 -17.13
N THR A 40 0.86 -11.31 -17.33
CA THR A 40 1.74 -10.79 -16.28
C THR A 40 1.27 -9.47 -15.66
N ASN A 41 0.12 -8.92 -16.09
CA ASN A 41 -0.29 -7.54 -15.81
C ASN A 41 -0.56 -7.23 -14.31
N PHE A 42 -0.76 -8.24 -13.47
CA PHE A 42 -1.07 -8.07 -12.03
C PHE A 42 -0.18 -8.93 -11.12
N LEU A 43 0.88 -9.51 -11.68
CA LEU A 43 1.77 -10.39 -10.94
C LEU A 43 2.69 -9.61 -10.00
N TYR A 44 2.99 -8.36 -10.31
CA TYR A 44 3.96 -7.58 -9.55
C TYR A 44 3.29 -6.43 -8.80
N ARG A 45 3.79 -6.16 -7.59
CA ARG A 45 3.48 -4.96 -6.80
C ARG A 45 4.66 -4.00 -6.88
N GLU A 46 4.35 -2.72 -6.94
CA GLU A 46 5.26 -1.62 -7.29
C GLU A 46 5.91 -0.95 -6.08
N THR A 47 5.29 -1.01 -4.90
CA THR A 47 5.91 -0.51 -3.66
C THR A 47 6.60 -1.65 -2.92
N ILE A 48 7.91 -1.56 -2.75
CA ILE A 48 8.76 -2.58 -2.13
C ILE A 48 9.43 -2.00 -0.89
N ALA A 49 9.22 -2.65 0.26
CA ALA A 49 9.81 -2.23 1.52
C ALA A 49 11.26 -2.69 1.65
N SER A 50 12.17 -1.78 2.00
CA SER A 50 13.55 -2.06 2.39
C SER A 50 14.05 -1.13 3.48
N ILE A 51 15.24 -1.42 4.00
CA ILE A 51 16.07 -0.45 4.72
C ILE A 51 17.43 -0.33 4.05
N HIS A 52 18.01 0.88 4.07
CA HIS A 52 19.38 1.17 3.63
C HIS A 52 19.70 0.87 2.16
N SER A 53 18.70 0.83 1.27
CA SER A 53 18.93 0.81 -0.18
C SER A 53 19.67 2.07 -0.64
N LYS A 54 20.28 2.05 -1.83
CA LYS A 54 20.97 3.23 -2.38
C LYS A 54 20.02 4.42 -2.52
N VAL A 55 18.82 4.17 -3.04
CA VAL A 55 17.80 5.21 -3.23
C VAL A 55 17.28 5.78 -1.90
N GLN A 56 17.24 4.98 -0.83
CA GLN A 56 16.94 5.46 0.53
C GLN A 56 18.06 6.36 1.06
N LYS A 57 19.32 5.96 0.89
CA LYS A 57 20.48 6.77 1.30
C LYS A 57 20.56 8.09 0.53
N GLU A 58 20.31 8.06 -0.78
CA GLU A 58 20.27 9.25 -1.63
C GLU A 58 19.14 10.22 -1.22
N ALA A 59 18.01 9.68 -0.77
CA ALA A 59 16.89 10.45 -0.23
C ALA A 59 17.07 10.88 1.24
N GLY A 60 18.21 10.57 1.87
CA GLY A 60 18.50 10.91 3.27
C GLY A 60 17.66 10.14 4.29
N VAL A 61 17.15 8.96 3.93
CA VAL A 61 16.37 8.09 4.82
C VAL A 61 17.30 7.26 5.69
N GLU A 62 17.25 7.52 7.00
CA GLU A 62 17.99 6.78 8.03
C GLU A 62 17.01 5.98 8.90
N ILE A 63 17.26 4.68 9.03
CA ILE A 63 16.40 3.76 9.79
C ILE A 63 17.29 2.91 10.71
N ASP A 64 17.04 2.91 12.01
CA ASP A 64 17.67 1.95 12.91
C ASP A 64 17.01 0.57 12.74
N LYS A 65 17.80 -0.41 12.30
CA LYS A 65 17.34 -1.78 12.08
C LYS A 65 16.75 -2.40 13.34
N ASN A 66 17.44 -2.28 14.47
CA ASN A 66 17.05 -2.96 15.71
C ASN A 66 15.76 -2.36 16.25
N GLU A 67 15.63 -1.04 16.15
CA GLU A 67 14.42 -0.34 16.52
C GLU A 67 13.23 -0.75 15.65
N LEU A 68 13.42 -0.83 14.33
CA LEU A 68 12.39 -1.29 13.41
C LEU A 68 11.97 -2.74 13.68
N VAL A 69 12.94 -3.66 13.83
CA VAL A 69 12.65 -5.08 14.08
C VAL A 69 11.94 -5.25 15.42
N ASN A 70 12.38 -4.54 16.47
CA ASN A 70 11.71 -4.54 17.77
C ASN A 70 10.29 -3.97 17.67
N TYR A 71 10.09 -2.90 16.90
CA TYR A 71 8.77 -2.33 16.64
C TYR A 71 7.86 -3.33 15.91
N LEU A 72 8.33 -3.98 14.85
CA LEU A 72 7.56 -4.98 14.10
C LEU A 72 7.20 -6.20 14.96
N SER A 73 8.15 -6.69 15.77
CA SER A 73 7.91 -7.79 16.71
C SER A 73 6.87 -7.40 17.78
N THR A 74 7.00 -6.19 18.34
CA THR A 74 6.05 -5.65 19.33
C THR A 74 4.67 -5.44 18.72
N PHE A 75 4.58 -4.89 17.51
CA PHE A 75 3.34 -4.72 16.75
C PHE A 75 2.64 -6.06 16.51
N ALA A 76 3.41 -7.11 16.20
CA ALA A 76 2.92 -8.47 16.06
C ALA A 76 2.67 -9.18 17.42
N GLN A 77 2.85 -8.50 18.55
CA GLN A 77 2.73 -9.05 19.90
C GLN A 77 3.62 -10.29 20.12
N GLY A 78 4.79 -10.33 19.50
CA GLY A 78 5.72 -11.45 19.53
C GLY A 78 5.28 -12.68 18.71
N ASN A 79 4.17 -12.60 17.96
CA ASN A 79 3.68 -13.70 17.12
C ASN A 79 4.34 -13.74 15.72
N VAL A 80 5.61 -13.36 15.63
CA VAL A 80 6.39 -13.34 14.40
C VAL A 80 7.73 -14.03 14.63
N ASP A 81 8.25 -14.70 13.61
CA ASP A 81 9.62 -15.23 13.66
C ASP A 81 10.61 -14.09 13.41
N GLU A 82 11.23 -13.59 14.47
CA GLU A 82 12.21 -12.51 14.38
C GLU A 82 13.41 -12.85 13.48
N ARG A 83 13.71 -14.14 13.24
CA ARG A 83 14.77 -14.52 12.29
C ARG A 83 14.40 -14.10 10.87
N LEU A 84 13.12 -14.18 10.51
CA LEU A 84 12.63 -13.73 9.21
C LEU A 84 12.63 -12.20 9.12
N LEU A 85 12.26 -11.50 10.19
CA LEU A 85 12.36 -10.04 10.24
C LEU A 85 13.80 -9.57 10.09
N ASN A 86 14.74 -10.20 10.80
CA ASN A 86 16.16 -9.90 10.67
C ASN A 86 16.69 -10.23 9.27
N THR A 87 16.32 -11.38 8.70
CA THR A 87 16.70 -11.75 7.33
C THR A 87 16.22 -10.70 6.32
N TRP A 88 14.96 -10.26 6.42
CA TRP A 88 14.46 -9.19 5.56
C TRP A 88 15.21 -7.87 5.80
N ALA A 89 15.39 -7.46 7.05
CA ALA A 89 16.05 -6.20 7.37
C ALA A 89 17.52 -6.17 6.91
N ASP A 90 18.23 -7.30 6.99
CA ASP A 90 19.63 -7.43 6.57
C ASP A 90 19.81 -7.43 5.04
N HIS A 91 18.85 -7.95 4.29
CA HIS A 91 19.02 -8.23 2.85
C HIS A 91 18.05 -7.48 1.93
N SER A 92 17.08 -6.72 2.47
CA SER A 92 16.08 -6.02 1.65
C SER A 92 16.68 -4.96 0.72
N SER A 93 17.77 -4.30 1.13
CA SER A 93 18.50 -3.35 0.28
C SER A 93 19.06 -4.00 -0.97
N GLU A 94 19.67 -5.19 -0.84
CA GLU A 94 20.24 -5.93 -1.97
C GLU A 94 19.18 -6.23 -3.03
N THR A 95 17.96 -6.54 -2.59
CA THR A 95 16.83 -6.81 -3.50
C THR A 95 16.37 -5.54 -4.20
N VAL A 96 16.18 -4.44 -3.47
CA VAL A 96 15.73 -3.17 -4.05
C VAL A 96 16.78 -2.61 -5.02
N ASP A 97 18.05 -2.63 -4.64
CA ASP A 97 19.16 -2.18 -5.49
C ASP A 97 19.26 -3.04 -6.76
N TRP A 98 19.10 -4.37 -6.65
CA TRP A 98 19.11 -5.27 -7.80
C TRP A 98 17.94 -4.99 -8.75
N ILE A 99 16.73 -4.78 -8.23
CA ILE A 99 15.55 -4.43 -9.04
C ILE A 99 15.79 -3.10 -9.75
N ASP A 100 16.22 -2.07 -9.04
CA ASP A 100 16.49 -0.75 -9.62
C ASP A 100 17.53 -0.83 -10.75
N GLU A 101 18.68 -1.44 -10.48
CA GLU A 101 19.82 -1.42 -11.40
C GLU A 101 19.71 -2.41 -12.56
N LYS A 102 19.17 -3.62 -12.31
CA LYS A 102 19.17 -4.72 -13.28
C LYS A 102 17.85 -4.87 -14.02
N VAL A 103 16.75 -4.43 -13.41
CA VAL A 103 15.40 -4.65 -13.95
C VAL A 103 14.76 -3.35 -14.41
N LEU A 104 14.83 -2.27 -13.64
CA LEU A 104 14.10 -1.04 -13.95
C LEU A 104 14.89 -0.11 -14.87
N ARG A 105 16.09 0.31 -14.46
CA ARG A 105 16.91 1.31 -15.19
C ARG A 105 17.20 0.94 -16.64
N PRO A 106 17.51 -0.33 -16.99
CA PRO A 106 17.70 -0.72 -18.39
C PRO A 106 16.47 -0.53 -19.28
N HIS A 107 15.30 -0.37 -18.67
CA HIS A 107 14.00 -0.30 -19.32
C HIS A 107 13.29 1.07 -19.12
N GLY A 108 14.01 2.10 -18.67
CA GLY A 108 13.47 3.45 -18.52
C GLY A 108 12.55 3.62 -17.29
N ALA A 109 12.68 2.76 -16.29
CA ALA A 109 12.06 2.94 -14.98
C ALA A 109 13.15 3.03 -13.90
N TYR A 110 12.80 3.45 -12.69
CA TYR A 110 13.73 3.47 -11.56
C TYR A 110 12.96 3.31 -10.26
N MET A 111 13.68 3.01 -9.18
CA MET A 111 13.14 2.95 -7.83
C MET A 111 13.27 4.31 -7.15
N GLN A 112 12.21 4.77 -6.48
CA GLN A 112 12.19 6.03 -5.73
C GLN A 112 11.83 5.77 -4.26
N ALA A 113 12.65 6.23 -3.32
CA ALA A 113 12.34 6.13 -1.90
C ALA A 113 11.21 7.09 -1.49
N THR A 114 10.26 6.60 -0.69
CA THR A 114 9.17 7.40 -0.11
C THR A 114 9.60 7.96 1.24
N ALA A 115 10.44 9.01 1.21
CA ALA A 115 11.07 9.55 2.42
C ALA A 115 10.09 10.23 3.38
N ASP A 116 8.97 10.74 2.86
CA ASP A 116 7.94 11.51 3.55
C ASP A 116 6.98 10.68 4.43
N ALA A 117 7.19 9.36 4.52
CA ALA A 117 6.33 8.47 5.28
C ALA A 117 6.62 8.42 6.81
N TYR A 118 7.60 9.18 7.31
CA TYR A 118 7.98 9.17 8.73
C TYR A 118 6.98 9.95 9.60
N TYR A 119 6.59 9.36 10.74
CA TYR A 119 5.94 10.07 11.84
C TYR A 119 6.22 9.35 13.16
N GLU A 120 6.13 10.07 14.28
CA GLU A 120 6.31 9.52 15.62
C GLU A 120 5.30 10.14 16.59
N THR A 121 4.77 9.31 17.48
CA THR A 121 3.82 9.66 18.54
C THR A 121 4.19 8.87 19.79
N GLU A 122 3.61 9.20 20.95
CA GLU A 122 3.84 8.44 22.19
C GLU A 122 3.56 6.92 22.07
N ARG A 123 2.71 6.50 21.12
CA ARG A 123 2.24 5.10 21.02
C ARG A 123 2.64 4.42 19.72
N ASN A 124 3.17 5.16 18.75
CA ASN A 124 3.35 4.65 17.41
C ASN A 124 4.44 5.41 16.65
N ARG A 125 5.16 4.70 15.79
CA ARG A 125 6.21 5.23 14.95
C ARG A 125 6.14 4.60 13.56
N ALA A 126 6.24 5.42 12.52
CA ALA A 126 6.41 4.96 11.16
C ALA A 126 7.87 5.05 10.74
N PHE A 127 8.27 4.11 9.89
CA PHE A 127 9.60 4.04 9.30
C PHE A 127 9.44 4.12 7.78
N SER A 128 10.18 5.03 7.15
CA SER A 128 10.14 5.28 5.69
C SER A 128 10.79 4.16 4.88
N THR A 129 10.24 2.95 4.97
CA THR A 129 10.76 1.74 4.32
C THR A 129 10.35 1.59 2.87
N GLY A 130 9.36 2.37 2.42
CA GLY A 130 8.78 2.25 1.08
C GLY A 130 9.71 2.73 -0.03
N ASN A 131 9.69 2.00 -1.14
CA ASN A 131 10.30 2.42 -2.40
C ASN A 131 9.32 2.09 -3.54
N GLU A 132 9.09 3.03 -4.44
CA GLU A 132 8.13 2.88 -5.54
C GLU A 132 8.83 2.74 -6.89
N VAL A 133 8.27 1.87 -7.74
CA VAL A 133 8.65 1.81 -9.15
C VAL A 133 8.09 3.04 -9.88
N THR A 134 8.98 3.84 -10.41
CA THR A 134 8.68 5.11 -11.08
C THR A 134 9.11 5.07 -12.55
N ALA A 135 8.28 5.55 -13.45
CA ALA A 135 8.62 5.71 -14.87
C ALA A 135 9.64 6.85 -15.08
N GLU A 136 10.33 6.88 -16.23
CA GLU A 136 11.33 7.89 -16.59
C GLU A 136 10.90 9.35 -16.37
N HIS A 137 9.59 9.64 -16.43
CA HIS A 137 9.03 10.99 -16.30
C HIS A 137 8.45 11.29 -14.91
N GLY A 138 8.80 10.49 -13.89
CA GLY A 138 8.29 10.66 -12.52
C GLY A 138 6.84 10.22 -12.34
N GLN A 139 6.27 9.50 -13.32
CA GLN A 139 4.90 8.97 -13.21
C GLN A 139 4.92 7.61 -12.52
N TYR A 140 4.10 7.48 -11.48
CA TYR A 140 3.87 6.24 -10.75
C TYR A 140 2.92 5.30 -11.53
N TRP A 141 3.24 4.00 -11.55
CA TRP A 141 2.40 2.97 -12.15
C TRP A 141 1.38 2.45 -11.13
N HIS A 142 0.25 3.12 -10.92
CA HIS A 142 -0.84 2.56 -10.12
C HIS A 142 -1.83 1.80 -11.01
N MET A 143 -2.04 0.52 -10.70
CA MET A 143 -2.99 -0.36 -11.40
C MET A 143 -4.04 -0.89 -10.41
N GLY A 144 -5.16 -0.18 -10.30
CA GLY A 144 -6.32 -0.56 -9.48
C GLY A 144 -7.66 -0.49 -10.23
N TYR A 145 -8.76 -0.67 -9.50
CA TYR A 145 -10.14 -0.48 -10.00
C TYR A 145 -10.98 0.48 -9.14
N GLY A 146 -10.34 1.22 -8.23
CA GLY A 146 -11.02 2.11 -7.29
C GLY A 146 -11.77 3.26 -7.95
N ALA A 147 -11.43 3.66 -9.17
CA ALA A 147 -12.11 4.75 -9.89
C ALA A 147 -13.39 4.29 -10.58
N ASN A 148 -13.59 2.98 -10.74
CA ASN A 148 -14.73 2.42 -11.46
C ASN A 148 -15.78 1.92 -10.48
N GLN A 149 -16.77 2.75 -10.20
CA GLN A 149 -17.86 2.44 -9.25
C GLN A 149 -18.63 1.16 -9.62
N ALA A 150 -18.80 0.86 -10.91
CA ALA A 150 -19.48 -0.36 -11.34
C ALA A 150 -18.65 -1.61 -11.00
N LEU A 151 -17.33 -1.55 -11.15
CA LEU A 151 -16.42 -2.63 -10.74
C LEU A 151 -16.31 -2.73 -9.22
N MET A 152 -16.23 -1.61 -8.51
CA MET A 152 -16.28 -1.58 -7.05
C MET A 152 -17.58 -2.22 -6.53
N GLN A 153 -18.74 -1.85 -7.07
CA GLN A 153 -20.02 -2.46 -6.71
C GLN A 153 -20.06 -3.97 -6.96
N LYS A 154 -19.39 -4.43 -8.03
CA LYS A 154 -19.35 -5.84 -8.43
C LYS A 154 -18.36 -6.67 -7.61
N TRP A 155 -17.18 -6.12 -7.31
CA TRP A 155 -16.03 -6.88 -6.79
C TRP A 155 -15.59 -6.48 -5.38
N ASN A 156 -15.94 -5.28 -4.94
CA ASN A 156 -15.69 -4.80 -3.59
C ASN A 156 -16.85 -3.91 -3.07
N PRO A 157 -18.07 -4.45 -2.98
CA PRO A 157 -19.23 -3.66 -2.54
C PRO A 157 -19.07 -3.16 -1.10
N TRP A 158 -18.29 -3.88 -0.29
CA TRP A 158 -17.96 -3.43 1.06
C TRP A 158 -17.08 -2.17 1.03
N GLY A 159 -16.01 -2.18 0.23
CA GLY A 159 -15.13 -1.03 0.04
C GLY A 159 -15.87 0.20 -0.48
N LEU A 160 -16.81 0.04 -1.43
CA LEU A 160 -17.64 1.15 -1.90
C LEU A 160 -18.53 1.75 -0.81
N LYS A 161 -18.99 0.92 0.13
CA LYS A 161 -19.90 1.30 1.22
C LYS A 161 -19.19 1.98 2.40
N THR A 162 -17.94 1.62 2.66
CA THR A 162 -17.18 2.08 3.84
C THR A 162 -16.15 3.15 3.52
N ASN A 163 -16.01 3.55 2.25
CA ASN A 163 -15.10 4.60 1.81
C ASN A 163 -15.89 5.68 1.11
N VAL A 164 -15.36 6.91 1.12
CA VAL A 164 -16.04 8.09 0.60
C VAL A 164 -15.33 8.73 -0.59
N TYR A 165 -14.02 8.50 -0.75
CA TYR A 165 -13.23 9.01 -1.87
C TYR A 165 -12.25 7.98 -2.42
N ASN A 166 -11.86 8.17 -3.68
CA ASN A 166 -10.67 7.58 -4.30
C ASN A 166 -9.84 8.68 -5.00
N ASP A 167 -8.53 8.67 -4.74
CA ASP A 167 -7.54 9.63 -5.24
C ASP A 167 -6.91 9.21 -6.59
N SER A 168 -7.00 7.93 -6.97
CA SER A 168 -6.48 7.47 -8.25
C SER A 168 -7.59 7.40 -9.30
N HIS A 169 -7.82 8.50 -10.02
CA HIS A 169 -8.72 8.58 -11.18
C HIS A 169 -8.28 7.71 -12.37
N ARG A 170 -7.06 7.14 -12.32
CA ARG A 170 -6.48 6.26 -13.34
C ARG A 170 -6.78 4.76 -13.08
N ASP A 171 -7.33 4.43 -11.91
CA ASP A 171 -7.64 3.08 -11.47
C ASP A 171 -9.04 2.63 -11.96
N ASP A 172 -9.29 2.61 -13.26
CA ASP A 172 -10.62 2.30 -13.82
C ASP A 172 -10.92 0.80 -13.99
N GLY A 173 -9.97 -0.06 -13.61
CA GLY A 173 -10.07 -1.52 -13.69
C GLY A 173 -10.14 -2.08 -15.11
N SER A 174 -9.88 -1.27 -16.14
CA SER A 174 -9.84 -1.70 -17.55
C SER A 174 -8.88 -2.88 -17.79
N GLY A 175 -7.71 -2.85 -17.16
CA GLY A 175 -6.75 -3.96 -17.21
C GLY A 175 -7.28 -5.25 -16.59
N ILE A 176 -8.06 -5.17 -15.50
CA ILE A 176 -8.60 -6.35 -14.81
C ILE A 176 -9.74 -6.96 -15.63
N LEU A 177 -10.61 -6.12 -16.19
CA LEU A 177 -11.69 -6.57 -17.08
C LEU A 177 -11.13 -7.26 -18.33
N ALA A 178 -10.17 -6.63 -19.02
CA ALA A 178 -9.51 -7.22 -20.19
C ALA A 178 -8.83 -8.56 -19.85
N ALA A 179 -8.26 -8.70 -18.65
CA ALA A 179 -7.66 -9.94 -18.18
C ALA A 179 -8.70 -11.06 -17.94
N LEU A 180 -9.87 -10.73 -17.36
CA LEU A 180 -10.96 -11.68 -17.16
C LEU A 180 -11.56 -12.17 -18.50
N GLU A 181 -11.65 -11.29 -19.51
CA GLU A 181 -12.15 -11.63 -20.85
C GLU A 181 -11.31 -12.71 -21.54
N ILE A 182 -10.01 -12.78 -21.25
CA ILE A 182 -9.10 -13.82 -21.77
C ILE A 182 -8.90 -15.01 -20.82
N GLY A 183 -9.70 -15.07 -19.74
CA GLY A 183 -9.79 -16.21 -18.83
C GLY A 183 -8.81 -16.20 -17.65
N ALA A 184 -8.35 -15.02 -17.21
CA ALA A 184 -7.61 -14.89 -15.95
C ALA A 184 -8.52 -15.15 -14.74
N ALA A 185 -7.93 -15.56 -13.61
CA ALA A 185 -8.64 -15.69 -12.34
C ALA A 185 -8.26 -14.52 -11.42
N LYS A 186 -9.27 -13.92 -10.77
CA LYS A 186 -9.10 -12.91 -9.72
C LYS A 186 -9.31 -13.60 -8.36
N ASP A 187 -8.58 -13.18 -7.32
CA ASP A 187 -8.90 -13.59 -5.96
C ASP A 187 -10.33 -13.19 -5.59
N GLU A 188 -11.01 -14.04 -4.83
CA GLU A 188 -12.41 -13.82 -4.44
C GLU A 188 -12.54 -12.61 -3.52
N GLU A 189 -11.60 -12.47 -2.56
CA GLU A 189 -11.57 -11.35 -1.62
C GLU A 189 -10.79 -10.16 -2.19
N PRO A 190 -11.38 -8.94 -2.24
CA PRO A 190 -10.68 -7.74 -2.65
C PRO A 190 -9.70 -7.25 -1.58
N ALA A 191 -8.46 -6.96 -1.96
CA ALA A 191 -7.51 -6.22 -1.13
C ALA A 191 -7.62 -4.73 -1.43
N SER A 192 -7.91 -3.91 -0.42
CA SER A 192 -7.95 -2.44 -0.55
C SER A 192 -7.14 -1.79 0.56
N ILE A 193 -6.38 -0.77 0.19
CA ILE A 193 -5.72 0.12 1.14
C ILE A 193 -6.68 1.30 1.37
N VAL A 194 -7.03 1.54 2.63
CA VAL A 194 -7.99 2.57 3.03
C VAL A 194 -7.29 3.62 3.88
N PHE A 195 -7.50 4.90 3.54
CA PHE A 195 -6.97 6.05 4.26
C PHE A 195 -8.09 6.81 4.99
N ASN A 196 -7.79 7.33 6.18
CA ASN A 196 -8.75 8.01 7.05
C ASN A 196 -8.92 9.52 6.75
N ARG A 197 -8.76 9.93 5.48
CA ARG A 197 -8.55 11.33 5.07
C ARG A 197 -9.74 11.96 4.32
N GLY A 198 -10.78 11.17 4.02
CA GLY A 198 -11.96 11.67 3.32
C GLY A 198 -12.88 12.46 4.25
N ALA A 199 -13.17 13.72 3.90
CA ALA A 199 -14.16 14.53 4.61
C ALA A 199 -15.45 14.67 3.79
N VAL A 200 -16.59 14.44 4.43
CA VAL A 200 -17.91 14.54 3.78
C VAL A 200 -18.72 15.70 4.36
N PRO A 201 -19.62 16.32 3.58
CA PRO A 201 -20.56 17.31 4.11
C PRO A 201 -21.37 16.76 5.28
N VAL A 202 -21.74 17.63 6.24
CA VAL A 202 -22.59 17.24 7.37
C VAL A 202 -23.92 16.66 6.86
N GLY A 203 -24.32 15.52 7.44
CA GLY A 203 -25.54 14.81 7.04
C GLY A 203 -25.34 13.80 5.91
N THR A 204 -24.12 13.66 5.37
CA THR A 204 -23.80 12.64 4.38
C THR A 204 -23.91 11.24 4.97
N ASN A 205 -24.55 10.33 4.22
CA ASN A 205 -24.52 8.90 4.49
C ASN A 205 -23.43 8.28 3.61
N ALA A 206 -22.36 7.71 4.20
CA ALA A 206 -21.26 7.12 3.43
C ALA A 206 -21.71 5.99 2.49
N LYS A 207 -22.84 5.34 2.78
CA LYS A 207 -23.42 4.31 1.89
C LYS A 207 -23.85 4.86 0.52
N ASP A 208 -24.17 6.15 0.47
CA ASP A 208 -24.72 6.83 -0.71
C ASP A 208 -23.73 7.85 -1.28
N PHE A 209 -22.48 7.86 -0.77
CA PHE A 209 -21.48 8.86 -1.10
C PHE A 209 -20.15 8.20 -1.46
N TYR A 210 -19.76 8.30 -2.72
CA TYR A 210 -18.45 7.87 -3.21
C TYR A 210 -18.02 8.76 -4.37
N GLU A 211 -16.90 9.46 -4.21
CA GLU A 211 -16.43 10.40 -5.21
C GLU A 211 -15.01 10.07 -5.69
N THR A 212 -14.78 10.22 -6.99
CA THR A 212 -13.46 10.05 -7.61
C THR A 212 -12.98 11.42 -8.05
N SER A 213 -11.94 11.94 -7.38
CA SER A 213 -11.44 13.28 -7.64
C SER A 213 -9.95 13.36 -7.33
N LEU A 214 -9.25 14.23 -8.05
CA LEU A 214 -7.83 14.55 -7.81
C LEU A 214 -7.69 15.28 -6.47
N THR A 215 -6.66 14.90 -5.70
CA THR A 215 -6.21 15.68 -4.52
C THR A 215 -6.04 17.19 -4.85
N PRO A 216 -6.32 18.10 -3.90
CA PRO A 216 -6.28 19.57 -4.03
C PRO A 216 -5.06 20.16 -4.77
N PRO A 217 -5.22 21.38 -5.35
CA PRO A 217 -5.64 22.54 -4.56
C PRO A 217 -7.13 22.93 -4.60
N ASP A 218 -7.94 22.42 -5.52
CA ASP A 218 -9.25 23.03 -5.82
C ASP A 218 -10.47 22.35 -5.18
N TYR A 219 -10.29 21.45 -4.21
CA TYR A 219 -11.38 20.61 -3.72
C TYR A 219 -11.81 20.92 -2.26
N PRO A 220 -13.03 21.43 -2.01
CA PRO A 220 -13.49 21.85 -0.68
C PRO A 220 -13.81 20.69 0.29
N GLY A 221 -13.89 19.44 -0.18
CA GLY A 221 -14.12 18.25 0.65
C GLY A 221 -12.85 17.44 0.98
N TYR A 222 -11.68 17.86 0.52
CA TYR A 222 -10.42 17.14 0.74
C TYR A 222 -9.64 17.86 1.83
N LEU A 223 -9.94 17.51 3.08
CA LEU A 223 -9.25 18.03 4.25
C LEU A 223 -8.01 17.18 4.54
N TRP A 224 -6.84 17.65 4.11
CA TRP A 224 -5.59 16.92 4.30
C TRP A 224 -4.99 17.18 5.69
N LEU A 225 -5.58 16.57 6.72
CA LEU A 225 -5.06 16.56 8.10
C LEU A 225 -4.32 15.23 8.43
N ALA A 226 -3.87 14.50 7.41
CA ALA A 226 -3.15 13.23 7.55
C ALA A 226 -3.67 12.36 8.71
N PHE A 227 -2.79 11.82 9.55
CA PHE A 227 -3.16 11.07 10.77
C PHE A 227 -2.72 11.85 12.02
N TYR A 228 -3.29 13.04 12.26
CA TYR A 228 -3.09 13.68 13.56
C TYR A 228 -3.88 12.95 14.66
N PRO A 229 -3.34 12.88 15.90
CA PRO A 229 -3.97 12.21 17.03
C PRO A 229 -5.13 13.03 17.64
N MET A 230 -5.91 13.71 16.79
CA MET A 230 -7.11 14.44 17.18
C MET A 230 -8.22 13.47 17.58
N LEU A 231 -8.96 13.83 18.63
CA LEU A 231 -10.08 13.08 19.16
C LEU A 231 -11.06 12.74 18.04
N LYS A 232 -11.48 11.48 17.91
CA LYS A 232 -12.55 11.11 16.97
C LYS A 232 -13.70 10.44 17.70
N VAL A 233 -14.89 10.95 17.41
CA VAL A 233 -16.14 10.44 17.97
C VAL A 233 -17.00 9.86 16.85
N ASN A 234 -17.83 8.88 17.19
CA ASN A 234 -18.84 8.36 16.27
C ASN A 234 -19.97 9.39 16.07
N LEU A 235 -20.93 9.09 15.21
CA LEU A 235 -22.06 10.00 14.95
C LEU A 235 -23.03 10.17 16.14
N GLU A 236 -22.85 9.40 17.21
CA GLU A 236 -23.59 9.52 18.47
C GLU A 236 -22.84 10.39 19.50
N GLY A 237 -21.62 10.83 19.17
CA GLY A 237 -20.77 11.67 20.02
C GLY A 237 -19.90 10.88 21.00
N GLU A 238 -19.76 9.57 20.81
CA GLU A 238 -18.98 8.70 21.70
C GLU A 238 -17.59 8.39 21.13
N CYS A 239 -16.57 8.33 21.99
CA CYS A 239 -15.25 7.83 21.63
C CYS A 239 -15.32 6.33 21.34
N PHE A 240 -14.68 5.88 20.26
CA PHE A 240 -14.84 4.50 19.79
C PHE A 240 -13.52 3.80 19.42
N PHE A 241 -12.40 4.52 19.46
CA PHE A 241 -11.08 3.94 19.18
C PHE A 241 -9.99 4.75 19.90
N ASN A 242 -8.76 4.23 19.86
CA ASN A 242 -7.58 4.92 20.36
C ASN A 242 -6.91 5.70 19.21
N GLU A 243 -6.94 7.02 19.27
CA GLU A 243 -6.45 7.96 18.25
C GLU A 243 -4.97 7.84 17.94
N SER A 244 -4.17 7.30 18.85
CA SER A 244 -2.75 7.08 18.65
C SER A 244 -2.44 5.68 18.08
N ALA A 245 -3.46 4.83 17.87
CA ALA A 245 -3.27 3.52 17.28
C ALA A 245 -3.00 3.62 15.77
N PRO A 246 -2.27 2.67 15.17
CA PRO A 246 -2.05 2.61 13.73
C PRO A 246 -3.35 2.71 12.91
N TYR A 247 -3.28 3.41 11.77
CA TYR A 247 -4.44 3.80 10.97
C TYR A 247 -5.39 2.63 10.62
N GLN A 248 -4.85 1.43 10.41
CA GLN A 248 -5.63 0.23 10.09
C GLN A 248 -6.62 -0.14 11.19
N PHE A 249 -6.25 0.05 12.47
CA PHE A 249 -7.15 -0.18 13.59
C PHE A 249 -8.27 0.84 13.65
N GLN A 250 -7.97 2.12 13.33
CA GLN A 250 -9.01 3.14 13.21
C GLN A 250 -10.01 2.76 12.11
N MET A 251 -9.55 2.36 10.93
CA MET A 251 -10.44 2.01 9.81
C MET A 251 -11.33 0.81 10.14
N ASN A 252 -10.78 -0.20 10.82
CA ASN A 252 -11.58 -1.33 11.31
C ASN A 252 -12.62 -0.89 12.35
N ALA A 253 -12.25 -0.02 13.29
CA ALA A 253 -13.16 0.50 14.31
C ALA A 253 -14.25 1.40 13.71
N ALA A 254 -13.89 2.28 12.77
CA ALA A 254 -14.80 3.19 12.08
C ALA A 254 -15.80 2.44 11.19
N ALA A 255 -15.38 1.35 10.55
CA ALA A 255 -16.27 0.49 9.77
C ALA A 255 -17.37 -0.20 10.61
N LYS A 256 -17.27 -0.15 11.95
CA LYS A 256 -18.26 -0.67 12.89
C LYS A 256 -19.14 0.43 13.51
N GLN A 257 -18.87 1.70 13.23
CA GLN A 257 -19.63 2.83 13.77
C GLN A 257 -20.87 3.15 12.92
N PRO A 258 -21.89 3.81 13.51
CA PRO A 258 -23.04 4.31 12.77
C PRO A 258 -22.61 5.14 11.55
N GLY A 259 -23.12 4.78 10.38
CA GLY A 259 -22.85 5.50 9.13
C GLY A 259 -21.46 5.32 8.52
N TYR A 260 -20.58 4.49 9.10
CA TYR A 260 -19.16 4.32 8.68
C TYR A 260 -18.34 5.61 8.69
N LEU A 261 -18.80 6.60 9.46
CA LEU A 261 -18.19 7.91 9.56
C LEU A 261 -17.82 8.19 11.01
N SER A 262 -16.87 9.11 11.17
CA SER A 262 -16.48 9.66 12.46
C SER A 262 -16.28 11.16 12.32
N ALA A 263 -16.60 11.92 13.36
CA ALA A 263 -16.22 13.32 13.45
C ALA A 263 -14.84 13.43 14.11
N MET A 264 -13.91 14.12 13.44
CA MET A 264 -12.65 14.52 14.04
C MET A 264 -12.87 15.84 14.78
N ILE A 265 -12.47 15.88 16.05
CA ILE A 265 -12.67 17.01 16.95
C ILE A 265 -11.32 17.61 17.30
N TRP A 266 -11.21 18.93 17.12
CA TRP A 266 -10.05 19.71 17.52
C TRP A 266 -10.52 21.06 18.08
N THR A 267 -9.61 21.74 18.76
CA THR A 267 -9.76 23.13 19.20
C THR A 267 -8.69 23.99 18.54
N GLU A 268 -8.83 25.32 18.65
CA GLU A 268 -7.77 26.26 18.24
C GLU A 268 -6.43 25.92 18.92
N ALA A 269 -6.46 25.52 20.20
CA ALA A 269 -5.27 25.15 20.95
C ALA A 269 -4.55 23.91 20.42
N THR A 270 -5.26 22.98 19.77
CA THR A 270 -4.67 21.77 19.16
C THR A 270 -4.28 21.97 17.70
N MET A 271 -4.56 23.12 17.11
CA MET A 271 -4.23 23.49 15.73
C MET A 271 -3.14 24.57 15.72
N THR A 272 -2.08 24.33 16.46
CA THR A 272 -0.88 25.18 16.50
C THR A 272 0.30 24.46 15.84
N ASP A 273 1.27 25.21 15.32
CA ASP A 273 2.50 24.63 14.75
C ASP A 273 3.22 23.71 15.76
N GLU A 274 3.14 24.03 17.05
CA GLU A 274 3.70 23.20 18.14
C GLU A 274 2.92 21.88 18.37
N SER A 275 1.61 21.86 18.09
CA SER A 275 0.77 20.66 18.25
C SER A 275 0.75 19.76 17.01
N LEU A 276 1.14 20.28 15.86
CA LEU A 276 1.15 19.60 14.56
C LEU A 276 2.57 19.22 14.08
N GLY A 277 3.60 19.72 14.77
CA GLY A 277 5.02 19.50 14.45
C GLY A 277 5.67 18.34 15.20
#